data_AF-B3R0E1-F1
#
_entry.id   AF-B3R0E1-F1
#
_cell.length_a   1.000
_cell.length_b   1.000
_cell.length_c   1.000
_cell.angle_alpha   90.00
_cell.angle_beta   90.00
_cell.angle_gamma   90.00
#
_symmetry.space_group_name_H-M   'P 1'
#
loop_
_entity.id
_entity.type
_entity.pdbx_description
1 polymer ?
#
loop_
_entity_poly.entity_id
_entity_poly.type
_entity_poly.pdbx_seq_one_letter_code
_entity_poly.pdbx_strand_id
1 'polypeptide(L)' 'MLDNKKTFLIGEKVKVDNEKEIGVVTRIDFESGVIYVLFKKMREKSYPYPESLNQNVIKPVFSKNKKN' A
#
# COMPACT_ATOMS: atom_id res chain seq x y z
N MET A 1 -1.59 13.89 18.67
CA MET A 1 -2.11 12.51 18.59
C MET A 1 -1.76 11.98 17.21
N LEU A 2 -0.76 11.12 17.09
CA LEU A 2 -0.51 10.41 15.82
C LEU A 2 -1.56 9.31 15.72
N ASP A 3 -2.49 9.43 14.79
CA ASP A 3 -3.41 8.34 14.44
C ASP A 3 -2.59 7.14 13.96
N ASN A 4 -2.34 6.18 14.86
CA ASN A 4 -1.66 4.90 14.62
C ASN A 4 -2.26 4.08 13.46
N LYS A 5 -3.37 4.53 12.85
CA LYS A 5 -4.02 3.90 11.71
C LYS A 5 -3.30 4.06 10.36
N LYS A 6 -2.46 5.08 10.20
CA LYS A 6 -1.88 5.42 8.87
C LYS A 6 -0.71 4.51 8.46
N THR A 7 0.04 3.96 9.42
CA THR A 7 1.22 3.12 9.18
C THR A 7 0.94 1.63 9.01
N PHE A 8 -0.30 1.17 9.27
CA PHE A 8 -0.65 -0.26 9.14
C PHE A 8 -0.53 -0.81 7.72
N LEU A 9 -0.40 0.05 6.71
CA LEU A 9 -0.25 -0.40 5.33
C LEU A 9 1.17 -0.87 5.01
N ILE A 10 2.20 -0.43 5.74
CA ILE A 10 3.58 -0.85 5.45
C ILE A 10 3.74 -2.34 5.80
N GLY A 11 4.24 -3.12 4.86
CA GLY A 11 4.33 -4.59 4.94
C GLY A 11 3.08 -5.33 4.47
N GLU A 12 1.97 -4.62 4.20
CA GLU A 12 0.74 -5.25 3.71
C GLU A 12 0.84 -5.57 2.22
N LYS A 13 0.21 -6.69 1.84
CA LYS A 13 0.03 -7.07 0.44
C LYS A 13 -1.07 -6.20 -0.16
N VAL A 14 -0.82 -5.64 -1.32
CA VAL A 14 -1.76 -4.79 -2.04
C VAL A 14 -1.94 -5.25 -3.48
N LYS A 15 -3.16 -5.14 -3.99
CA LYS A 15 -3.47 -5.26 -5.40
C LYS A 15 -3.56 -3.86 -5.99
N VAL A 16 -2.91 -3.64 -7.12
CA VAL A 16 -2.98 -2.37 -7.85
C VAL A 16 -3.76 -2.57 -9.13
N ASP A 17 -4.68 -1.65 -9.46
CA ASP A 17 -5.66 -1.84 -10.54
C ASP A 17 -5.02 -2.13 -11.92
N ASN A 18 -3.91 -1.45 -12.22
CA ASN A 18 -3.14 -1.64 -13.46
C ASN A 18 -2.04 -2.70 -13.37
N GLU A 19 -2.00 -3.49 -12.29
CA GLU A 19 -0.97 -4.51 -12.07
C GLU A 19 -1.63 -5.88 -11.90
N LYS A 20 -1.15 -6.85 -12.68
CA LYS A 20 -1.62 -8.24 -12.56
C LYS A 20 -1.12 -8.91 -11.28
N GLU A 21 0.00 -8.41 -10.75
CA GLU A 21 0.67 -8.99 -9.60
C GLU A 21 0.30 -8.28 -8.29
N ILE A 22 0.33 -9.04 -7.20
CA ILE A 22 0.24 -8.48 -5.85
C ILE A 22 1.60 -7.84 -5.52
N GLY A 23 1.55 -6.59 -5.07
CA GLY A 23 2.70 -5.89 -4.51
C GLY A 23 2.67 -5.88 -2.98
N VAL A 24 3.76 -5.42 -2.38
CA VAL A 24 3.87 -5.19 -0.94
C VAL A 24 4.25 -3.73 -0.71
N VAL A 25 3.57 -3.05 0.21
CA VAL A 25 3.94 -1.68 0.55
C VAL A 25 5.25 -1.70 1.33
N THR A 26 6.29 -1.04 0.83
CA THR A 26 7.61 -1.00 1.48
C THR A 26 7.77 0.21 2.38
N ARG A 27 7.21 1.36 1.97
CA ARG A 27 7.24 2.61 2.73
C ARG A 27 6.15 3.57 2.25
N ILE A 28 5.80 4.54 3.09
CA ILE A 28 4.94 5.67 2.76
C ILE A 28 5.72 6.93 3.13
N ASP A 29 5.93 7.79 2.16
CA ASP A 29 6.43 9.14 2.36
C ASP A 29 5.25 10.08 2.51
N PHE A 30 5.02 10.53 3.75
CA PHE A 30 3.92 11.43 4.08
C PHE A 30 4.22 12.88 3.73
N GLU A 31 5.49 13.28 3.62
CA GLU A 31 5.88 14.63 3.24
C GLU A 31 5.70 14.84 1.74
N SER A 32 6.16 13.86 0.94
CA SER A 32 6.01 13.88 -0.51
C SER A 32 4.63 13.39 -0.99
N GLY A 33 3.83 12.78 -0.11
CA GLY A 33 2.52 12.23 -0.47
C GLY A 33 2.61 11.04 -1.42
N VAL A 34 3.52 10.10 -1.16
CA VAL A 34 3.79 8.95 -2.03
C VAL A 34 3.82 7.65 -1.25
N ILE A 35 3.20 6.61 -1.79
CA ILE A 35 3.30 5.23 -1.30
C ILE A 35 4.12 4.37 -2.26
N TYR A 36 5.07 3.62 -1.72
CA TYR A 36 5.94 2.74 -2.49
C TYR A 36 5.48 1.29 -2.37
N VAL A 37 5.31 0.65 -3.51
CA VAL A 37 4.87 -0.73 -3.62
C VAL A 37 5.92 -1.53 -4.39
N LEU A 38 6.46 -2.55 -3.74
CA LEU A 38 7.40 -3.50 -4.32
C LEU A 38 6.65 -4.69 -4.91
N PHE A 39 6.86 -4.92 -6.20
CA PHE A 39 6.36 -6.08 -6.93
C PHE A 39 7.45 -7.15 -7.06
N LYS A 40 7.12 -8.29 -7.70
CA LYS A 40 8.10 -9.33 -8.01
C LYS A 40 9.25 -8.77 -8.87
N LYS A 41 10.38 -9.47 -8.85
CA LYS A 41 11.60 -9.11 -9.59
C LYS A 41 12.15 -7.72 -9.19
N MET A 42 12.04 -7.37 -7.91
CA MET A 42 12.54 -6.10 -7.33
C MET A 42 12.00 -4.83 -8.00
N ARG A 43 10.81 -4.91 -8.62
CA ARG A 43 10.21 -3.77 -9.28
C ARG A 43 9.45 -2.92 -8.27
N GLU A 44 10.07 -1.86 -7.77
CA GLU A 44 9.40 -0.87 -6.93
C GLU A 44 8.70 0.18 -7.82
N LYS A 45 7.46 0.54 -7.45
CA LYS A 45 6.75 1.67 -8.04
C LYS A 45 6.17 2.57 -6.95
N SER A 46 6.22 3.86 -7.18
CA SER A 46 5.55 4.87 -6.38
C SER A 46 4.15 5.17 -6.92
N TYR A 47 3.23 5.49 -6.00
CA TYR A 47 1.88 5.92 -6.31
C TYR A 47 1.49 7.10 -5.40
N PRO A 48 0.58 7.99 -5.83
CA PRO A 48 0.09 9.09 -5.00
C PRO A 48 -0.59 8.61 -3.72
N TYR A 49 -0.24 9.19 -2.58
CA TYR A 49 -0.84 8.92 -1.27
C TYR A 49 -1.46 10.21 -0.70
N PRO A 50 -2.68 10.17 -0.14
CA PRO A 50 -3.58 9.01 0.03
C PRO A 50 -4.49 8.74 -1.17
N GLU A 51 -4.40 9.52 -2.25
CA GLU A 51 -5.32 9.48 -3.39
C GLU A 51 -5.47 8.08 -3.98
N SER A 52 -4.38 7.33 -4.14
CA SER A 52 -4.44 5.97 -4.70
C SER A 52 -5.22 4.99 -3.82
N LEU A 53 -5.30 5.23 -2.50
CA LEU A 53 -6.14 4.43 -1.61
C LEU A 53 -7.60 4.84 -1.70
N ASN A 54 -7.86 6.16 -1.71
CA ASN A 54 -9.22 6.71 -1.79
C ASN A 54 -9.90 6.37 -3.12
N GLN A 55 -9.14 6.41 -4.21
CA GLN A 55 -9.61 6.07 -5.56
C GLN A 55 -9.59 4.56 -5.83
N ASN A 56 -9.30 3.73 -4.82
CA ASN A 56 -9.27 2.27 -4.98
C ASN A 56 -8.24 1.77 -6.01
N VAL A 57 -7.23 2.59 -6.35
CA VAL A 57 -6.10 2.20 -7.21
C VAL A 57 -5.23 1.17 -6.49
N ILE A 58 -5.00 1.37 -5.19
CA ILE A 58 -4.32 0.43 -4.30
C ILE A 58 -5.33 -0.13 -3.33
N LYS A 59 -5.50 -1.46 -3.36
CA LYS A 59 -6.39 -2.18 -2.45
C LYS A 59 -5.59 -3.14 -1.58
N PRO A 60 -5.60 -3.00 -0.25
CA PRO A 60 -5.01 -4.01 0.64
C PRO A 60 -5.72 -5.35 0.44
N VAL A 61 -4.92 -6.39 0.22
CA VAL A 61 -5.35 -7.78 0.17
C VAL A 61 -5.40 -8.28 1.60
N PHE A 62 -6.43 -7.86 2.34
CA PHE A 62 -6.64 -8.35 3.71
C PHE A 62 -6.85 -9.87 3.67
N SER A 63 -5.85 -10.62 4.11
CA SER A 63 -6.07 -11.99 4.52
C SER A 63 -6.83 -11.93 5.84
N LYS A 64 -8.02 -12.54 5.93
CA LYS A 64 -8.94 -12.55 7.09
C LYS A 64 -8.34 -13.23 8.36
N ASN A 65 -7.16 -12.84 8.83
CA ASN A 65 -6.50 -13.43 9.98
C ASN A 65 -6.07 -12.42 11.06
N LYS A 66 -6.74 -11.27 11.18
CA LYS A 66 -6.84 -10.60 12.48
C LYS A 66 -8.07 -11.15 13.19
N LYS A 67 -7.90 -12.32 13.81
CA LYS A 67 -8.82 -12.78 14.86
C LYS A 67 -8.76 -11.76 15.99
N ASN A 68 -9.96 -11.42 16.49
CA ASN A 68 -10.20 -10.69 17.73
C ASN A 68 -9.44 -11.29 18.90
#